data_AF-A0A519BE77-F1
#
_entry.id   AF-A0A519BE77-F1
#
_cell.length_a   1.000
_cell.length_b   1.000
_cell.length_c   1.000
_cell.angle_alpha   90.00
_cell.angle_beta   90.00
_cell.angle_gamma   90.00
#
_symmetry.space_group_name_H-M   'P 1'
#
loop_
_entity.id
_entity.type
_entity.pdbx_description
1 polymer ?
#
loop_
_entity_poly.entity_id
_entity_poly.type
_entity_poly.pdbx_seq_one_letter_code
_entity_poly.pdbx_strand_id
1 'polypeptide(L)'
;MKNIQTNKVKVFENWRISVINNYGEFIWPQINYNLKAEPISIVFEIKNNINNPQSILFNQICQLISSIPINCIKISFQKNSPYKIDNTKISSMLNLTLSKNISNNDLINSYWQYRLETRPLNCLTCDIDSLELSNNKKLISIEATYLFDTVNIQSAIENIFKTFKFRCNKVNPKQYLVQQNFISKLNGKAYILFHQISNNTTLDTKNQCLLLENNELFYPMLTSIKDKNIDIQSFLKKYGLYLSDNLKAFSNIYYAYNYIQAI
;
A
#
# COMPACT_ATOMS: atom_id res chain seq x y z
N MET A 1 -17.11 -20.39 8.08
CA MET A 1 -16.48 -19.22 7.43
C MET A 1 -15.01 -19.18 7.81
N LYS A 2 -14.07 -19.32 6.87
CA LYS A 2 -12.64 -19.22 7.18
C LYS A 2 -12.32 -17.77 7.55
N ASN A 3 -11.85 -17.54 8.77
CA ASN A 3 -11.46 -16.22 9.27
C ASN A 3 -10.50 -15.54 8.28
N ILE A 4 -10.83 -14.32 7.86
CA ILE A 4 -9.91 -13.46 7.12
C ILE A 4 -8.82 -13.03 8.10
N GLN A 5 -7.67 -13.70 8.01
CA GLN A 5 -6.51 -13.43 8.86
C GLN A 5 -5.98 -12.02 8.57
N THR A 6 -6.02 -11.13 9.56
CA THR A 6 -5.55 -9.74 9.49
C THR A 6 -4.02 -9.62 9.52
N ASN A 7 -3.30 -10.67 9.94
CA ASN A 7 -1.84 -10.76 9.90
C ASN A 7 -1.23 -10.80 8.49
N LYS A 8 -2.08 -10.91 7.44
CA LYS A 8 -1.67 -10.99 6.03
C LYS A 8 -0.98 -9.73 5.50
N VAL A 9 -1.24 -8.56 6.09
CA VAL A 9 -0.68 -7.27 5.64
C VAL A 9 0.86 -7.26 5.76
N LYS A 10 1.40 -7.83 6.85
CA LYS A 10 2.85 -7.84 7.11
C LYS A 10 3.63 -8.86 6.26
N VAL A 11 2.93 -9.72 5.51
CA VAL A 11 3.56 -10.88 4.88
C VAL A 11 4.45 -10.46 3.71
N PHE A 12 3.95 -9.56 2.88
CA PHE A 12 4.73 -8.98 1.79
C PHE A 12 5.84 -8.06 2.31
N GLU A 13 5.50 -7.19 3.25
CA GLU A 13 6.44 -6.30 3.94
C GLU A 13 7.66 -7.06 4.48
N ASN A 14 7.43 -8.12 5.26
CA ASN A 14 8.50 -8.95 5.84
C ASN A 14 9.34 -9.63 4.75
N TRP A 15 8.70 -10.15 3.71
CA TRP A 15 9.42 -10.75 2.59
C TRP A 15 10.31 -9.71 1.89
N ARG A 16 9.77 -8.52 1.61
CA ARG A 16 10.51 -7.45 0.92
C ARG A 16 11.72 -6.96 1.72
N ILE A 17 11.60 -6.88 3.05
CA ILE A 17 12.73 -6.66 3.96
C ILE A 17 13.76 -7.79 3.84
N SER A 18 13.33 -9.06 3.85
CA SER A 18 14.27 -10.20 3.81
C SER A 18 15.08 -10.30 2.51
N VAL A 19 14.58 -9.70 1.42
CA VAL A 19 15.25 -9.69 0.11
C VAL A 19 15.82 -8.32 -0.26
N ILE A 20 15.96 -7.40 0.71
CA ILE A 20 16.45 -6.03 0.46
C ILE A 20 17.83 -6.00 -0.22
N ASN A 21 18.71 -6.93 0.12
CA ASN A 21 20.04 -7.05 -0.50
C ASN A 21 19.98 -7.49 -1.97
N ASN A 22 18.88 -8.11 -2.40
CA ASN A 22 18.74 -8.62 -3.77
C ASN A 22 18.05 -7.60 -4.69
N TYR A 23 17.13 -6.79 -4.14
CA TYR A 23 16.26 -5.89 -4.91
C TYR A 23 16.41 -4.41 -4.50
N GLY A 24 17.42 -4.10 -3.70
CA GLY A 24 17.72 -2.73 -3.27
C GLY A 24 16.77 -2.21 -2.19
N GLU A 25 17.03 -0.96 -1.80
CA GLU A 25 16.24 -0.21 -0.82
C GLU A 25 14.82 0.07 -1.31
N PHE A 26 13.91 0.29 -0.37
CA PHE A 26 12.54 0.74 -0.63
C PHE A 26 12.06 1.61 0.53
N ILE A 27 10.99 2.39 0.30
CA ILE A 27 10.35 3.21 1.32
C ILE A 27 8.87 2.89 1.44
N TRP A 28 8.29 3.17 2.61
CA TRP A 28 6.88 2.95 2.95
C TRP A 28 6.23 4.28 3.34
N PRO A 29 5.72 5.04 2.35
CA PRO A 29 4.99 6.26 2.60
C PRO A 29 3.57 5.94 3.10
N GLN A 30 3.11 6.71 4.07
CA GLN A 30 1.71 6.74 4.50
C GLN A 30 1.12 8.08 4.06
N ILE A 31 0.11 8.04 3.20
CA ILE A 31 -0.45 9.22 2.55
C ILE A 31 -1.73 9.63 3.26
N ASN A 32 -1.79 10.87 3.73
CA ASN A 32 -3.03 11.52 4.15
C ASN A 32 -3.59 12.27 2.94
N TYR A 33 -4.89 12.13 2.66
CA TYR A 33 -5.52 12.70 1.47
C TYR A 33 -6.94 13.21 1.73
N ASN A 34 -7.40 14.15 0.90
CA ASN A 34 -8.73 14.74 1.03
C ASN A 34 -9.82 13.87 0.38
N LEU A 35 -11.09 14.25 0.51
CA LEU A 35 -12.20 13.51 -0.11
C LEU A 35 -12.16 13.51 -1.65
N LYS A 36 -11.37 14.38 -2.28
CA LYS A 36 -11.12 14.45 -3.72
C LYS A 36 -9.94 13.58 -4.18
N ALA A 37 -9.37 12.76 -3.30
CA ALA A 37 -8.22 11.90 -3.58
C ALA A 37 -6.92 12.68 -3.90
N GLU A 38 -6.74 13.85 -3.29
CA GLU A 38 -5.51 14.63 -3.39
C GLU A 38 -4.66 14.47 -2.11
N PRO A 39 -3.34 14.18 -2.22
CA PRO A 39 -2.45 14.15 -1.08
C PRO A 39 -2.41 15.49 -0.32
N ILE A 40 -2.55 15.43 1.00
CA ILE A 40 -2.44 16.56 1.93
C ILE A 40 -1.08 16.54 2.62
N SER A 41 -0.63 15.36 3.06
CA SER A 41 0.68 15.17 3.69
C SER A 41 1.14 13.72 3.56
N ILE A 42 2.44 13.52 3.64
CA ILE A 42 3.08 12.21 3.59
C ILE A 42 3.81 11.98 4.90
N VAL A 43 3.58 10.81 5.48
CA VAL A 43 4.18 10.40 6.74
C VAL A 43 5.15 9.25 6.48
N PHE A 44 6.37 9.40 6.98
CA PHE A 44 7.39 8.36 6.99
C PHE A 44 7.69 7.97 8.43
N GLU A 45 7.32 6.75 8.81
CA GLU A 45 7.76 6.16 10.08
C GLU A 45 9.19 5.63 9.91
N ILE A 46 10.17 6.27 10.56
CA ILE A 46 11.60 5.95 10.42
C ILE A 46 11.90 4.61 11.11
N LYS A 47 12.46 3.65 10.36
CA LYS A 47 12.94 2.35 10.83
C LYS A 47 14.36 2.11 10.29
N ASN A 48 15.12 1.21 10.92
CA ASN A 48 16.54 1.01 10.54
C ASN A 48 16.75 0.64 9.07
N ASN A 49 15.85 -0.18 8.50
CA ASN A 49 15.99 -0.70 7.13
C ASN A 49 14.94 -0.11 6.16
N ILE A 50 14.11 0.83 6.61
CA ILE A 50 12.95 1.34 5.86
C ILE A 50 12.74 2.80 6.25
N ASN A 51 12.51 3.67 5.26
CA ASN A 51 12.39 5.11 5.49
C ASN A 51 13.61 5.69 6.22
N ASN A 52 14.82 5.17 5.94
CA ASN A 52 16.04 5.66 6.56
C ASN A 52 16.38 7.06 5.97
N PRO A 53 16.42 8.14 6.77
CA PRO A 53 16.75 9.48 6.26
C PRO A 53 18.17 9.60 5.66
N GLN A 54 19.06 8.64 5.97
CA GLN A 54 20.40 8.56 5.38
C GLN A 54 20.41 7.86 4.01
N SER A 55 19.32 7.20 3.61
CA SER A 55 19.21 6.53 2.31
C SER A 55 19.20 7.55 1.18
N ILE A 56 19.92 7.23 0.10
CA ILE A 56 19.89 8.01 -1.15
C ILE A 56 18.47 8.00 -1.74
N LEU A 57 17.83 6.82 -1.76
CA LEU A 57 16.46 6.66 -2.27
C LEU A 57 15.47 7.54 -1.50
N PHE A 58 15.54 7.52 -0.18
CA PHE A 58 14.67 8.35 0.67
C PHE A 58 14.81 9.83 0.34
N ASN A 59 16.05 10.33 0.30
CA ASN A 59 16.33 11.73 0.02
C ASN A 59 15.90 12.15 -1.39
N GLN A 60 16.12 11.31 -2.40
CA GLN A 60 15.65 11.54 -3.76
C GLN A 60 14.13 11.62 -3.83
N ILE A 61 13.41 10.70 -3.19
CA ILE A 61 11.95 10.73 -3.18
C ILE A 61 11.43 11.97 -2.46
N CYS A 62 12.01 12.33 -1.30
CA CYS A 62 11.65 13.56 -0.58
C CYS A 62 11.85 14.82 -1.41
N GLN A 63 12.90 14.90 -2.23
CA GLN A 63 13.12 16.01 -3.16
C GLN A 63 12.02 16.08 -4.23
N LEU A 64 11.65 14.93 -4.80
CA LEU A 64 10.62 14.84 -5.86
C LEU A 64 9.21 15.22 -5.35
N ILE A 65 8.92 14.96 -4.07
CA ILE A 65 7.62 15.26 -3.44
C ILE A 65 7.64 16.51 -2.58
N SER A 66 8.65 17.37 -2.72
CA SER A 66 8.89 18.54 -1.85
C SER A 66 7.75 19.56 -1.78
N SER A 67 6.83 19.53 -2.75
CA SER A 67 5.60 20.34 -2.74
C SER A 67 4.50 19.83 -1.81
N ILE A 68 4.60 18.59 -1.31
CA ILE A 68 3.66 17.98 -0.36
C ILE A 68 4.31 17.99 1.02
N PRO A 69 3.63 18.45 2.08
CA PRO A 69 4.15 18.38 3.45
C PRO A 69 4.63 16.98 3.84
N ILE A 70 5.91 16.86 4.20
CA ILE A 70 6.55 15.60 4.62
C ILE A 70 6.75 15.60 6.12
N ASN A 71 6.28 14.56 6.80
CA ASN A 71 6.45 14.34 8.23
C ASN A 71 7.23 13.06 8.48
N CYS A 72 8.43 13.19 9.03
CA CYS A 72 9.24 12.05 9.43
C CYS A 72 9.05 11.79 10.93
N ILE A 73 8.51 10.63 11.28
CA ILE A 73 8.16 10.26 12.65
C ILE A 73 9.09 9.14 13.10
N LYS A 74 9.88 9.40 14.14
CA LYS A 74 10.67 8.36 14.82
C LYS A 74 9.98 8.01 16.13
N ILE A 75 9.39 6.83 16.22
CA ILE A 75 8.72 6.37 17.45
C ILE A 75 9.74 5.64 18.31
N SER A 76 9.94 6.09 19.55
CA SER A 76 10.82 5.46 20.52
C SER A 76 10.08 5.06 21.79
N PHE A 77 10.22 3.79 22.16
CA PHE A 77 9.64 3.21 23.39
C PHE A 77 10.51 3.40 24.63
N GLN A 78 11.72 3.95 24.47
CA GLN A 78 12.62 4.20 25.59
C GLN A 78 12.12 5.40 26.40
N LYS A 79 11.94 5.20 27.71
CA LYS A 79 11.30 6.15 28.64
C LYS A 79 11.86 7.58 28.57
N ASN A 80 13.15 7.73 28.25
CA ASN A 80 13.89 9.00 28.23
C ASN A 80 14.41 9.39 26.83
N SER A 81 13.87 8.80 25.76
CA SER A 81 14.33 9.15 24.41
C SER A 81 13.86 10.57 24.03
N PRO A 82 14.73 11.43 23.46
CA PRO A 82 14.30 12.71 22.88
C PRO A 82 13.37 12.49 21.67
N TYR A 83 13.39 11.28 21.08
CA TYR A 83 12.51 10.83 20.02
C TYR A 83 11.25 10.14 20.55
N LYS A 84 10.91 10.32 21.84
CA LYS A 84 9.63 9.88 22.37
C LYS A 84 8.53 10.80 21.84
N ILE A 85 7.69 10.22 21.01
CA ILE A 85 6.57 10.89 20.39
C ILE A 85 5.28 10.39 21.06
N ASP A 86 4.50 11.31 21.62
CA ASP A 86 3.17 11.06 22.19
C ASP A 86 2.06 11.49 21.23
N ASN A 87 0.80 11.23 21.59
CA ASN A 87 -0.37 11.58 20.80
C ASN A 87 -0.44 13.08 20.47
N THR A 88 -0.13 13.96 21.42
CA THR A 88 -0.21 15.40 21.25
C THR A 88 0.83 15.90 20.23
N LYS A 89 2.05 15.36 20.28
CA LYS A 89 3.09 15.65 19.30
C LYS A 89 2.71 15.18 17.89
N ILE A 90 2.14 13.99 17.73
CA ILE A 90 1.71 13.52 16.39
C ILE A 90 0.55 14.38 15.86
N SER A 91 -0.44 14.66 16.71
CA SER A 91 -1.59 15.50 16.33
C SER A 91 -1.15 16.88 15.84
N SER A 92 -0.22 17.52 16.58
CA SER A 92 0.32 18.84 16.23
C SER A 92 1.20 18.81 14.97
N MET A 93 2.07 17.80 14.81
CA MET A 93 2.91 17.65 13.61
C MET A 93 2.08 17.49 12.34
N LEU A 94 0.98 16.74 12.41
CA LEU A 94 0.18 16.39 11.24
C LEU A 94 -0.99 17.34 10.98
N ASN A 95 -1.27 18.25 11.92
CA ASN A 95 -2.41 19.16 11.89
C ASN A 95 -3.74 18.43 11.59
N LEU A 96 -3.97 17.32 12.29
CA LEU A 96 -5.14 16.46 12.09
C LEU A 96 -6.19 16.69 13.17
N THR A 97 -7.45 16.79 12.76
CA THR A 97 -8.59 16.73 13.69
C THR A 97 -8.90 15.26 13.97
N LEU A 98 -8.90 14.83 15.23
CA LEU A 98 -9.10 13.43 15.60
C LEU A 98 -10.56 13.16 16.02
N SER A 99 -11.10 11.99 15.69
CA SER A 99 -12.43 11.57 16.14
C SER A 99 -12.46 11.17 17.62
N LYS A 100 -11.30 10.80 18.18
CA LYS A 100 -11.13 10.42 19.58
C LYS A 100 -9.81 11.01 20.09
N ASN A 101 -9.87 11.68 21.23
CA ASN A 101 -8.67 12.03 21.99
C ASN A 101 -8.12 10.77 22.64
N ILE A 102 -6.91 10.38 22.27
CA ILE A 102 -6.17 9.32 22.96
C ILE A 102 -5.49 9.97 24.17
N SER A 103 -5.48 9.29 25.31
CA SER A 103 -4.88 9.86 26.52
C SER A 103 -3.38 10.05 26.33
N ASN A 104 -2.78 11.05 27.00
CA ASN A 104 -1.35 11.32 26.90
C ASN A 104 -0.47 10.17 27.42
N ASN A 105 -1.06 9.21 28.14
CA ASN A 105 -0.38 8.05 28.69
C ASN A 105 -0.43 6.81 27.76
N ASP A 106 -1.25 6.83 26.71
CA ASP A 106 -1.31 5.71 25.77
C ASP A 106 -0.09 5.77 24.84
N LEU A 107 0.79 4.79 24.98
CA LEU A 107 1.95 4.63 24.10
C LEU A 107 1.49 4.13 22.74
N ILE A 108 1.71 4.94 21.70
CA ILE A 108 1.51 4.56 20.30
C ILE A 108 2.68 3.67 19.87
N ASN A 109 2.39 2.52 19.25
CA ASN A 109 3.45 1.65 18.71
C ASN A 109 3.80 1.88 17.24
N SER A 110 2.96 2.60 16.48
CA SER A 110 3.20 2.99 15.08
C SER A 110 2.25 4.12 14.67
N TYR A 111 2.58 4.89 13.64
CA TYR A 111 1.63 5.84 13.03
C TYR A 111 0.39 5.10 12.51
N TRP A 112 0.55 3.87 12.02
CA TRP A 112 -0.56 3.01 11.62
C TRP A 112 -1.54 2.77 12.78
N GLN A 113 -1.05 2.41 13.96
CA GLN A 113 -1.88 2.23 15.14
C GLN A 113 -2.58 3.54 15.52
N TYR A 114 -1.84 4.64 15.55
CA TYR A 114 -2.39 5.96 15.86
C TYR A 114 -3.56 6.34 14.96
N ARG A 115 -3.44 6.18 13.63
CA ARG A 115 -4.52 6.53 12.69
C ARG A 115 -5.76 5.65 12.83
N LEU A 116 -5.59 4.37 13.17
CA LEU A 116 -6.72 3.46 13.39
C LEU A 116 -7.53 3.80 14.66
N GLU A 117 -6.83 4.23 15.71
CA GLU A 117 -7.44 4.56 17.01
C GLU A 117 -8.06 5.97 17.02
N THR A 118 -7.40 6.95 16.40
CA THR A 118 -7.85 8.34 16.38
C THR A 118 -8.86 8.65 15.28
N ARG A 119 -8.78 7.96 14.13
CA ARG A 119 -9.50 8.25 12.88
C ARG A 119 -9.55 9.76 12.55
N PRO A 120 -8.55 10.28 11.81
CA PRO A 120 -8.55 11.68 11.38
C PRO A 120 -9.88 12.04 10.69
N LEU A 121 -10.51 13.15 11.09
CA LEU A 121 -11.79 13.62 10.58
C LEU A 121 -11.63 14.51 9.33
N ASN A 122 -10.50 15.20 9.21
CA ASN A 122 -10.22 16.12 8.11
C ASN A 122 -9.51 15.44 6.92
N CYS A 123 -9.10 14.17 7.04
CA CYS A 123 -8.49 13.42 5.95
C CYS A 123 -8.83 11.93 5.97
N LEU A 124 -8.66 11.29 4.82
CA LEU A 124 -8.55 9.84 4.69
C LEU A 124 -7.07 9.46 4.61
N THR A 125 -6.77 8.17 4.77
CA THR A 125 -5.38 7.72 4.82
C THR A 125 -5.18 6.43 4.04
N CYS A 126 -4.04 6.28 3.37
CA CYS A 126 -3.59 5.04 2.76
C CYS A 126 -2.08 4.87 2.96
N ASP A 127 -1.57 3.71 2.58
CA ASP A 127 -0.17 3.30 2.55
C ASP A 127 0.25 2.97 1.11
N ILE A 128 1.54 2.79 0.91
CA ILE A 128 2.10 2.08 -0.24
C ILE A 128 3.04 1.02 0.34
N ASP A 129 2.79 -0.25 0.01
CA ASP A 129 3.54 -1.39 0.58
C ASP A 129 4.99 -1.49 0.08
N SER A 130 5.34 -0.85 -1.03
CA SER A 130 6.72 -0.62 -1.45
C SER A 130 6.77 0.52 -2.45
N LEU A 131 7.56 1.56 -2.17
CA LEU A 131 7.95 2.57 -3.15
C LEU A 131 9.45 2.47 -3.36
N GLU A 132 9.83 2.16 -4.59
CA GLU A 132 11.22 1.87 -4.95
C GLU A 132 11.60 2.53 -6.28
N LEU A 133 12.90 2.60 -6.53
CA LEU A 133 13.46 3.09 -7.78
C LEU A 133 13.93 1.89 -8.59
N SER A 134 13.43 1.75 -9.82
CA SER A 134 13.89 0.72 -10.73
C SER A 134 15.30 0.99 -11.25
N ASN A 135 15.90 0.01 -11.94
CA ASN A 135 17.21 0.17 -12.57
C ASN A 135 17.25 1.32 -13.60
N ASN A 136 16.11 1.62 -14.23
CA ASN A 136 15.98 2.74 -15.18
C ASN A 136 15.61 4.07 -14.50
N LYS A 137 15.80 4.16 -13.18
CA LYS A 137 15.48 5.35 -12.36
C LYS A 137 14.00 5.74 -12.40
N LYS A 138 13.11 4.78 -12.64
CA LYS A 138 11.67 5.02 -12.59
C LYS A 138 11.13 4.69 -11.22
N LEU A 139 10.30 5.57 -10.67
CA LEU A 139 9.62 5.28 -9.41
C LEU A 139 8.52 4.25 -9.63
N ILE A 140 8.56 3.19 -8.84
CA ILE A 140 7.57 2.12 -8.87
C ILE A 140 6.92 2.01 -7.50
N SER A 141 5.60 2.14 -7.43
CA SER A 141 4.84 1.81 -6.23
C SER A 141 4.17 0.45 -6.38
N ILE A 142 4.21 -0.35 -5.33
CA ILE A 142 3.57 -1.65 -5.26
C ILE A 142 2.62 -1.65 -4.08
N GLU A 143 1.37 -2.01 -4.35
CA GLU A 143 0.39 -2.41 -3.35
C GLU A 143 0.22 -3.93 -3.44
N ALA A 144 0.55 -4.65 -2.37
CA ALA A 144 0.43 -6.10 -2.32
C ALA A 144 -0.96 -6.51 -1.86
N THR A 145 -1.62 -7.36 -2.65
CA THR A 145 -2.96 -7.87 -2.34
C THR A 145 -2.96 -9.39 -2.37
N TYR A 146 -3.45 -9.99 -1.29
CA TYR A 146 -3.67 -11.42 -1.24
C TYR A 146 -4.82 -11.86 -2.16
N LEU A 147 -4.57 -12.86 -3.00
CA LEU A 147 -5.59 -13.66 -3.68
C LEU A 147 -5.49 -15.13 -3.23
N PHE A 148 -6.63 -15.81 -3.13
CA PHE A 148 -6.66 -17.24 -2.76
C PHE A 148 -6.10 -18.15 -3.85
N ASP A 149 -6.34 -17.80 -5.11
CA ASP A 149 -5.83 -18.53 -6.26
C ASP A 149 -5.47 -17.55 -7.37
N THR A 150 -4.29 -17.77 -7.94
CA THR A 150 -3.63 -16.98 -8.97
C THR A 150 -3.20 -17.82 -10.16
N VAL A 151 -3.41 -19.16 -10.15
CA VAL A 151 -2.82 -20.10 -11.12
C VAL A 151 -3.41 -19.95 -12.53
N ASN A 152 -4.70 -19.64 -12.62
CA ASN A 152 -5.40 -19.39 -13.88
C ASN A 152 -5.88 -17.92 -13.92
N ILE A 153 -5.57 -17.20 -15.02
CA ILE A 153 -5.97 -15.80 -15.21
C ILE A 153 -7.49 -15.63 -15.11
N GLN A 154 -8.29 -16.49 -15.74
CA GLN A 154 -9.75 -16.41 -15.70
C GLN A 154 -10.29 -16.57 -14.27
N SER A 155 -9.79 -17.57 -13.55
CA SER A 155 -10.13 -17.78 -12.13
C SER A 155 -9.66 -16.60 -11.27
N ALA A 156 -8.49 -16.04 -11.58
CA ALA A 156 -7.95 -14.90 -10.86
C ALA A 156 -8.80 -13.64 -11.03
N ILE A 157 -9.34 -13.38 -12.23
CA ILE A 157 -10.26 -12.26 -12.49
C ILE A 157 -11.50 -12.35 -11.60
N GLU A 158 -12.11 -13.54 -11.50
CA GLU A 158 -13.23 -13.75 -10.57
C GLU A 158 -12.81 -13.55 -9.10
N ASN A 159 -11.62 -14.01 -8.73
CA ASN A 159 -11.11 -13.87 -7.38
C ASN A 159 -10.77 -12.42 -7.04
N ILE A 160 -10.34 -11.60 -8.00
CA ILE A 160 -10.17 -10.16 -7.86
C ILE A 160 -11.52 -9.52 -7.50
N PHE A 161 -12.58 -9.84 -8.25
CA PHE A 161 -13.94 -9.38 -7.92
C PHE A 161 -14.33 -9.76 -6.49
N LYS A 162 -14.25 -11.04 -6.15
CA LYS A 162 -14.64 -11.56 -4.83
C LYS A 162 -13.83 -10.90 -3.71
N THR A 163 -12.52 -10.74 -3.92
CA THR A 163 -11.60 -10.14 -2.94
C THR A 163 -12.00 -8.70 -2.65
N PHE A 164 -12.21 -7.86 -3.66
CA PHE A 164 -12.54 -6.45 -3.46
C PHE A 164 -14.02 -6.22 -3.05
N LYS A 165 -14.94 -7.08 -3.51
CA LYS A 165 -16.37 -7.02 -3.14
C LYS A 165 -16.55 -7.32 -1.65
N PHE A 166 -15.96 -8.41 -1.17
CA PHE A 166 -16.29 -9.02 0.13
C PHE A 166 -15.24 -8.78 1.23
N ARG A 167 -14.15 -8.05 0.99
CA ARG A 167 -13.16 -7.71 2.03
C ARG A 167 -13.86 -7.02 3.22
N CYS A 168 -13.69 -7.58 4.43
CA CYS A 168 -14.28 -7.06 5.67
C CYS A 168 -13.83 -5.63 5.98
N ASN A 169 -12.56 -5.33 5.72
CA ASN A 169 -12.03 -3.97 5.75
C ASN A 169 -12.45 -3.32 4.43
N LYS A 170 -13.56 -2.58 4.44
CA LYS A 170 -14.17 -1.94 3.27
C LYS A 170 -13.10 -1.24 2.45
N VAL A 171 -12.66 -1.88 1.36
CA VAL A 171 -11.69 -1.32 0.42
C VAL A 171 -12.22 0.02 -0.05
N ASN A 172 -11.46 1.09 0.17
CA ASN A 172 -11.81 2.42 -0.31
C ASN A 172 -11.19 2.61 -1.69
N PRO A 173 -11.95 2.61 -2.80
CA PRO A 173 -11.38 2.79 -4.14
C PRO A 173 -10.52 4.05 -4.25
N LYS A 174 -10.86 5.12 -3.52
CA LYS A 174 -10.10 6.38 -3.53
C LYS A 174 -8.65 6.19 -3.07
N GLN A 175 -8.34 5.18 -2.26
CA GLN A 175 -6.96 4.95 -1.83
C GLN A 175 -6.04 4.63 -3.03
N TYR A 176 -6.52 3.83 -3.98
CA TYR A 176 -5.76 3.46 -5.18
C TYR A 176 -5.68 4.63 -6.15
N LEU A 177 -6.73 5.44 -6.25
CA LEU A 177 -6.69 6.67 -7.03
C LEU A 177 -5.64 7.65 -6.48
N VAL A 178 -5.56 7.80 -5.16
CA VAL A 178 -4.52 8.64 -4.52
C VAL A 178 -3.13 8.10 -4.82
N GLN A 179 -2.91 6.79 -4.65
CA GLN A 179 -1.62 6.16 -4.95
C GLN A 179 -1.22 6.37 -6.41
N GLN A 180 -2.14 6.14 -7.35
CA GLN A 180 -1.93 6.38 -8.78
C GLN A 180 -1.57 7.85 -9.05
N ASN A 181 -2.39 8.79 -8.56
CA ASN A 181 -2.19 10.22 -8.79
C ASN A 181 -0.86 10.70 -8.20
N PHE A 182 -0.54 10.24 -6.99
CA PHE A 182 0.71 10.55 -6.31
C PHE A 182 1.91 10.10 -7.14
N ILE A 183 1.91 8.86 -7.62
CA ILE A 183 3.03 8.30 -8.35
C ILE A 183 3.12 8.83 -9.78
N SER A 184 1.99 9.08 -10.44
CA SER A 184 1.95 9.70 -11.77
C SER A 184 2.55 11.11 -11.76
N LYS A 185 2.33 11.90 -10.70
CA LYS A 185 2.96 13.23 -10.54
C LYS A 185 4.48 13.16 -10.43
N LEU A 186 5.02 12.00 -10.08
CA LEU A 186 6.45 11.74 -9.96
C LEU A 186 7.02 11.01 -11.18
N ASN A 187 6.27 10.99 -12.30
CA ASN A 187 6.61 10.23 -13.51
C ASN A 187 6.85 8.72 -13.25
N GLY A 188 6.27 8.20 -12.18
CA GLY A 188 6.38 6.79 -11.80
C GLY A 188 5.25 5.92 -12.35
N LYS A 189 5.22 4.67 -11.91
CA LYS A 189 4.13 3.73 -12.17
C LYS A 189 3.67 3.04 -10.90
N ALA A 190 2.35 2.83 -10.81
CA ALA A 190 1.74 2.14 -9.68
C ALA A 190 1.25 0.76 -10.11
N TYR A 191 1.51 -0.25 -9.28
CA TYR A 191 1.13 -1.63 -9.53
C TYR A 191 0.42 -2.25 -8.32
N ILE A 192 -0.51 -3.15 -8.63
CA ILE A 192 -1.11 -4.07 -7.67
C ILE A 192 -0.46 -5.43 -7.89
N LEU A 193 0.23 -5.94 -6.87
CA LEU A 193 0.82 -7.26 -6.88
C LEU A 193 -0.12 -8.24 -6.17
N PHE A 194 -0.76 -9.09 -6.96
CA PHE A 194 -1.58 -10.16 -6.44
C PHE A 194 -0.74 -11.41 -6.16
N HIS A 195 -0.73 -11.85 -4.91
CA HIS A 195 0.08 -13.00 -4.48
C HIS A 195 -0.72 -13.92 -3.57
N GLN A 196 -0.27 -15.18 -3.48
CA GLN A 196 -0.77 -16.13 -2.50
C GLN A 196 -0.02 -15.97 -1.17
N ILE A 197 -0.65 -16.44 -0.10
CA ILE A 197 -0.06 -16.56 1.23
C ILE A 197 -0.24 -18.02 1.63
N SER A 198 0.85 -18.66 2.05
CA SER A 198 0.79 -20.03 2.51
C SER A 198 -0.01 -20.15 3.81
N ASN A 199 -0.45 -21.35 4.17
CA ASN A 199 -1.20 -21.60 5.41
C ASN A 199 -0.47 -21.14 6.69
N ASN A 200 0.83 -20.81 6.62
CA ASN A 200 1.68 -20.44 7.74
C ASN A 200 1.96 -18.93 7.86
N THR A 201 1.09 -18.06 7.33
CA THR A 201 1.28 -16.59 7.35
C THR A 201 2.58 -16.11 6.70
N THR A 202 3.17 -16.92 5.81
CA THR A 202 4.35 -16.56 5.02
C THR A 202 3.97 -16.32 3.57
N LEU A 203 4.73 -15.47 2.90
CA LEU A 203 4.52 -15.18 1.49
C LEU A 203 4.74 -16.46 0.70
N ASP A 204 3.82 -16.79 -0.19
CA ASP A 204 4.07 -17.86 -1.15
C ASP A 204 5.05 -17.38 -2.22
N THR A 205 6.27 -17.90 -2.14
CA THR A 205 7.36 -17.56 -3.06
C THR A 205 7.51 -18.55 -4.21
N LYS A 206 6.69 -19.61 -4.24
CA LYS A 206 6.79 -20.69 -5.23
C LYS A 206 5.69 -20.64 -6.27
N ASN A 207 4.51 -20.18 -5.88
CA ASN A 207 3.34 -20.15 -6.74
C ASN A 207 3.25 -18.85 -7.55
N GLN A 208 2.44 -18.92 -8.62
CA GLN A 208 2.19 -17.83 -9.54
C GLN A 208 1.75 -16.56 -8.80
N CYS A 209 2.22 -15.41 -9.25
CA CYS A 209 1.72 -14.11 -8.85
C CYS A 209 1.31 -13.31 -10.09
N LEU A 210 0.44 -12.32 -9.89
CA LEU A 210 -0.07 -11.49 -10.96
C LEU A 210 0.24 -10.02 -10.66
N LEU A 211 0.60 -9.27 -11.69
CA LEU A 211 0.84 -7.84 -11.60
C LEU A 211 -0.17 -7.11 -12.48
N LEU A 212 -0.83 -6.10 -11.93
CA LEU A 212 -1.75 -5.23 -12.65
C LEU A 212 -1.34 -3.77 -12.46
N GLU A 213 -1.29 -2.99 -13.53
CA GLU A 213 -1.05 -1.55 -13.42
C GLU A 213 -2.27 -0.86 -12.78
N ASN A 214 -2.05 -0.07 -11.74
CA ASN A 214 -3.05 0.82 -11.15
C ASN A 214 -3.16 2.08 -12.02
N ASN A 215 -3.83 1.92 -13.16
CA ASN A 215 -4.07 2.98 -14.15
C ASN A 215 -5.46 3.60 -13.97
N GLU A 216 -5.82 4.50 -14.90
CA GLU A 216 -7.08 5.26 -14.88
C GLU A 216 -8.36 4.42 -14.90
N LEU A 217 -8.28 3.16 -15.34
CA LEU A 217 -9.41 2.22 -15.33
C LEU A 217 -9.54 1.46 -14.01
N PHE A 218 -8.50 1.41 -13.18
CA PHE A 218 -8.51 0.63 -11.94
C PHE A 218 -9.47 1.23 -10.89
N TYR A 219 -9.46 2.55 -10.69
CA TYR A 219 -10.40 3.22 -9.76
C TYR A 219 -11.88 3.06 -10.17
N PRO A 220 -12.29 3.30 -11.44
CA PRO A 220 -13.63 3.00 -11.93
C PRO A 220 -14.02 1.52 -11.77
N MET A 221 -13.08 0.60 -12.01
CA MET A 221 -13.29 -0.83 -11.82
C MET A 221 -13.61 -1.16 -10.36
N LEU A 222 -12.78 -0.70 -9.42
CA LEU A 222 -13.01 -0.90 -8.00
C LEU A 222 -14.33 -0.26 -7.53
N THR A 223 -14.64 0.95 -8.00
CA THR A 223 -15.91 1.63 -7.70
C THR A 223 -17.09 0.79 -8.17
N SER A 224 -17.01 0.23 -9.39
CA SER A 224 -18.01 -0.68 -9.93
C SER A 224 -18.17 -1.92 -9.05
N ILE A 225 -17.07 -2.56 -8.63
CA ILE A 225 -17.11 -3.73 -7.72
C ILE A 225 -17.84 -3.39 -6.41
N LYS A 226 -17.65 -2.17 -5.87
CA LYS A 226 -18.28 -1.74 -4.61
C LYS A 226 -19.75 -1.37 -4.74
N ASP A 227 -20.28 -1.20 -5.95
CA ASP A 227 -21.72 -1.04 -6.18
C ASP A 227 -22.45 -2.26 -5.61
N LYS A 228 -23.56 -2.05 -4.89
CA LYS A 228 -24.35 -3.15 -4.33
C LYS A 228 -25.00 -4.00 -5.42
N ASN A 229 -25.35 -3.38 -6.54
CA ASN A 229 -26.13 -4.00 -7.61
C ASN A 229 -25.25 -4.75 -8.62
N ILE A 230 -23.92 -4.59 -8.58
CA ILE A 230 -23.04 -5.34 -9.46
C ILE A 230 -22.94 -6.81 -8.98
N ASP A 231 -23.18 -7.73 -9.90
CA ASP A 231 -22.84 -9.14 -9.77
C ASP A 231 -21.57 -9.48 -10.56
N ILE A 232 -21.09 -10.71 -10.40
CA ILE A 232 -19.86 -11.14 -11.04
C ILE A 232 -19.97 -11.17 -12.57
N GLN A 233 -21.14 -11.51 -13.12
CA GLN A 233 -21.33 -11.62 -14.57
C GLN A 233 -21.31 -10.24 -15.24
N SER A 234 -21.98 -9.26 -14.64
CA SER A 234 -21.97 -7.86 -15.08
C SER A 234 -20.57 -7.25 -14.97
N PHE A 235 -19.83 -7.59 -13.91
CA PHE A 235 -18.44 -7.20 -13.77
C PHE A 235 -17.55 -7.80 -14.87
N LEU A 236 -17.64 -9.12 -15.11
CA LEU A 236 -16.87 -9.81 -16.13
C LEU A 236 -17.16 -9.27 -17.53
N LYS A 237 -18.44 -9.00 -17.84
CA LYS A 237 -18.83 -8.37 -19.12
C LYS A 237 -18.18 -7.00 -19.31
N LYS A 238 -18.02 -6.22 -18.24
CA LYS A 238 -17.50 -4.85 -18.32
C LYS A 238 -15.97 -4.76 -18.25
N TYR A 239 -15.32 -5.57 -17.43
CA TYR A 239 -13.88 -5.46 -17.12
C TYR A 239 -13.07 -6.74 -17.39
N GLY A 240 -13.71 -7.83 -17.84
CA GLY A 240 -13.03 -9.11 -18.09
C GLY A 240 -11.93 -9.00 -19.14
N LEU A 241 -12.21 -8.35 -20.28
CA LEU A 241 -11.21 -8.11 -21.33
C LEU A 241 -10.08 -7.22 -20.82
N TYR A 242 -10.41 -6.09 -20.17
CA TYR A 242 -9.41 -5.21 -19.56
C TYR A 242 -8.45 -5.97 -18.64
N LEU A 243 -8.98 -6.80 -17.74
CA LEU A 243 -8.13 -7.58 -16.84
C LEU A 243 -7.34 -8.67 -17.56
N SER A 244 -7.94 -9.35 -18.54
CA SER A 244 -7.25 -10.35 -19.36
C SER A 244 -6.05 -9.76 -20.10
N ASP A 245 -6.19 -8.56 -20.64
CA ASP A 245 -5.16 -7.91 -21.45
C ASP A 245 -4.06 -7.25 -20.60
N ASN A 246 -4.36 -6.91 -19.34
CA ASN A 246 -3.47 -6.11 -18.49
C ASN A 246 -2.88 -6.88 -17.29
N LEU A 247 -3.42 -8.06 -16.93
CA LEU A 247 -2.84 -8.91 -15.89
C LEU A 247 -1.61 -9.64 -16.43
N LYS A 248 -0.45 -9.33 -15.85
CA LYS A 248 0.80 -10.04 -16.15
C LYS A 248 0.99 -11.18 -15.17
N ALA A 249 1.05 -12.41 -15.67
CA ALA A 249 1.31 -13.58 -14.87
C ALA A 249 2.81 -13.88 -14.80
N PHE A 250 3.30 -14.16 -13.59
CA PHE A 250 4.68 -14.56 -13.33
C PHE A 250 4.69 -15.85 -12.54
N SER A 251 5.58 -16.78 -12.89
CA SER A 251 5.67 -18.09 -12.24
C SER A 251 5.87 -18.02 -10.73
N ASN A 252 6.51 -16.95 -10.23
CA ASN A 252 6.56 -16.61 -8.81
C ASN A 252 6.91 -15.12 -8.59
N ILE A 253 6.93 -14.71 -7.31
CA ILE A 253 7.19 -13.31 -6.93
C ILE A 253 8.58 -12.81 -7.34
N TYR A 254 9.59 -13.66 -7.40
CA TYR A 254 10.94 -13.24 -7.80
C TYR A 254 10.97 -12.81 -9.27
N TYR A 255 10.28 -13.55 -10.15
CA TYR A 255 10.15 -13.14 -11.55
C TYR A 255 9.34 -11.85 -11.72
N ALA A 256 8.29 -11.64 -10.93
CA ALA A 256 7.57 -10.36 -10.94
C ALA A 256 8.45 -9.20 -10.49
N TYR A 257 9.29 -9.40 -9.46
CA TYR A 257 10.21 -8.37 -8.97
C TYR A 257 11.35 -8.09 -9.95
N ASN A 258 11.92 -9.12 -10.59
CA ASN A 258 12.88 -8.93 -11.67
C ASN A 258 12.29 -8.08 -12.80
N TYR A 259 11.02 -8.32 -13.15
CA TYR A 259 10.31 -7.50 -14.13
C TYR A 259 10.16 -6.04 -13.64
N ILE A 260 9.69 -5.83 -12.41
CA ILE A 260 9.50 -4.49 -11.82
C ILE A 260 10.81 -3.69 -11.82
N GLN A 261 11.92 -4.31 -11.43
CA GLN A 261 13.24 -3.67 -11.39
C GLN A 261 13.77 -3.31 -12.78
N ALA A 262 13.31 -3.99 -13.83
CA ALA A 262 13.72 -3.74 -15.21
C ALA A 262 12.90 -2.64 -15.93
N ILE A 263 11.79 -2.17 -15.35
CA ILE A 263 10.95 -1.08 -15.90
C ILE A 263 11.70 0.24 -15.88
#